data_AF-I3XFY6-F1
#
_entry.id   AF-I3XFY6-F1
#
_cell.length_a   1.000
_cell.length_b   1.000
_cell.length_c   1.000
_cell.angle_alpha   90.00
_cell.angle_beta   90.00
_cell.angle_gamma   90.00
#
_symmetry.space_group_name_H-M   'P 1'
#
loop_
_entity.id
_entity.type
_entity.pdbx_description
1 polymer ?
#
loop_
_entity_poly.entity_id
_entity_poly.type
_entity_poly.pdbx_seq_one_letter_code
_entity_poly.pdbx_strand_id
1 'polypeptide(L)'
;MAHADRAFAPATANTVELSEPASSDADFRVERKEAQNWRICLLSARASHWFEANFAGDSQNARILETNLAGANAFIRKARTHGFRTEYIGPLARSYF
;
A
#
# COMPACT_ATOMS: atom_id res chain seq x y z
N MET A 1 27.80 30.93 -34.13
CA MET A 1 28.22 29.54 -34.39
C MET A 1 29.29 29.17 -33.36
N ALA A 2 28.94 28.33 -32.39
CA ALA A 2 29.83 27.43 -31.64
C ALA A 2 28.96 26.74 -30.57
N HIS A 3 28.49 25.53 -30.87
CA HIS A 3 27.79 24.67 -29.94
C HIS A 3 28.82 24.06 -28.97
N ALA A 4 28.59 24.21 -27.67
CA ALA A 4 29.31 23.46 -26.65
C ALA A 4 28.30 22.59 -25.89
N ASP A 5 28.39 21.31 -26.22
CA ASP A 5 28.03 20.11 -25.46
C ASP A 5 27.86 20.35 -23.95
N ARG A 6 26.66 20.06 -23.43
CA ARG A 6 26.43 19.95 -21.99
C ARG A 6 25.75 18.63 -21.68
N ALA A 7 26.59 17.64 -21.40
CA ALA A 7 26.46 16.61 -20.38
C ALA A 7 25.05 16.09 -20.06
N PHE A 8 24.78 14.86 -20.51
CA PHE A 8 23.79 13.98 -19.90
C PHE A 8 24.12 13.78 -18.42
N ALA A 9 23.34 14.40 -17.53
CA ALA A 9 23.28 13.99 -16.14
C ALA A 9 22.49 12.67 -16.04
N PRO A 10 22.95 11.67 -15.27
CA PRO A 10 22.18 10.46 -15.05
C PRO A 10 20.91 10.84 -14.32
N ALA A 11 19.77 10.37 -14.83
CA ALA A 11 18.48 10.49 -14.18
C ALA A 11 18.64 10.02 -12.73
N THR A 12 18.61 10.95 -11.79
CA THR A 12 18.34 10.64 -10.40
C THR A 12 17.10 9.78 -10.42
N ALA A 13 17.21 8.55 -9.91
CA ALA A 13 16.07 7.71 -9.65
C ALA A 13 15.13 8.54 -8.79
N ASN A 14 14.14 9.15 -9.43
CA ASN A 14 12.99 9.70 -8.76
C ASN A 14 12.31 8.46 -8.18
N THR A 15 12.73 8.08 -6.97
CA THR A 15 11.85 7.47 -5.99
C THR A 15 10.61 8.32 -6.06
N VAL A 16 9.61 7.80 -6.76
CA VAL A 16 8.30 8.42 -6.85
C VAL A 16 7.76 8.24 -5.44
N GLU A 17 8.15 9.16 -4.55
CA GLU A 17 7.48 9.40 -3.30
C GLU A 17 6.09 9.86 -3.73
N LEU A 18 5.21 8.88 -3.93
CA LEU A 18 3.84 9.06 -4.36
C LEU A 18 3.07 9.65 -3.17
N SER A 19 3.45 10.85 -2.76
CA SER A 19 2.73 11.76 -1.88
C SER A 19 1.53 12.32 -2.66
N GLU A 20 0.70 11.44 -3.20
CA GLU A 20 -0.60 11.79 -3.75
C GLU A 20 -1.64 11.73 -2.62
N PRO A 21 -2.49 12.77 -2.48
CA PRO A 21 -3.41 12.91 -1.37
C PRO A 21 -4.34 11.71 -1.30
N ALA A 22 -4.48 11.15 -0.09
CA ALA A 22 -5.41 10.09 0.26
C ALA A 22 -6.85 10.49 -0.07
N SER A 23 -7.23 10.34 -1.33
CA SER A 23 -8.56 10.64 -1.86
C SER A 23 -9.16 9.34 -2.37
N SER A 24 -9.10 8.31 -1.54
CA SER A 24 -9.60 6.98 -1.88
C SER A 24 -10.45 6.55 -0.70
N ASP A 25 -11.74 6.34 -0.92
CA ASP A 25 -12.73 5.78 0.02
C ASP A 25 -12.40 4.31 0.39
N ALA A 26 -11.12 3.99 0.50
CA ALA A 26 -10.60 2.66 0.78
C ALA A 26 -10.40 2.53 2.29
N ASP A 27 -10.81 1.39 2.83
CA ASP A 27 -10.61 1.03 4.23
C ASP A 27 -9.20 0.49 4.47
N PHE A 28 -8.64 -0.19 3.47
CA PHE A 28 -7.31 -0.76 3.50
C PHE A 28 -6.51 -0.41 2.25
N ARG A 29 -5.20 -0.24 2.41
CA ARG A 29 -4.24 -0.16 1.32
C ARG A 29 -3.28 -1.32 1.39
N VAL A 30 -3.19 -2.08 0.30
CA VAL A 30 -2.29 -3.22 0.15
C VAL A 30 -1.17 -2.83 -0.81
N GLU A 31 0.04 -2.72 -0.31
CA GLU A 31 1.24 -2.33 -1.05
C GLU A 31 2.21 -3.51 -1.15
N ARG A 32 2.75 -3.74 -2.34
CA ARG A 32 3.86 -4.67 -2.52
C ARG A 32 5.19 -3.94 -2.26
N LYS A 33 5.87 -4.25 -1.16
CA LYS A 33 7.18 -3.66 -0.82
C LYS A 33 8.32 -4.32 -1.57
N GLU A 34 8.35 -5.65 -1.58
CA GLU A 34 9.40 -6.46 -2.22
C GLU A 34 8.79 -7.69 -2.91
N ALA A 35 9.60 -8.58 -3.47
CA ALA A 35 9.11 -9.74 -4.21
C ALA A 35 8.14 -10.62 -3.40
N GLN A 36 8.32 -10.69 -2.07
CA GLN A 36 7.56 -11.56 -1.18
C GLN A 36 6.95 -10.87 0.03
N ASN A 37 7.26 -9.57 0.25
CA ASN A 37 6.74 -8.82 1.39
C ASN A 37 5.64 -7.84 0.97
N TRP A 38 4.52 -7.92 1.69
CA TRP A 38 3.30 -7.15 1.46
C TRP A 38 2.97 -6.37 2.71
N ARG A 39 2.60 -5.11 2.51
CA ARG A 39 2.22 -4.19 3.58
C ARG A 39 0.76 -3.82 3.44
N ILE A 40 0.01 -3.92 4.54
CA ILE A 40 -1.40 -3.59 4.60
C ILE A 40 -1.56 -2.43 5.57
N CYS A 41 -1.91 -1.26 5.08
CA CYS A 41 -2.18 -0.08 5.89
C CYS A 41 -3.69 0.06 6.13
N LEU A 42 -4.05 0.37 7.37
CA LEU A 42 -5.43 0.65 7.77
C LEU A 42 -5.69 2.15 7.58
N LEU A 43 -6.66 2.49 6.73
CA LEU A 43 -6.94 3.85 6.31
C LEU A 43 -8.16 4.46 7.00
N SER A 44 -9.16 3.64 7.37
CA SER A 44 -10.39 4.10 8.00
C SER A 44 -10.51 3.66 9.47
N ALA A 45 -11.28 4.40 10.26
CA ALA A 45 -11.54 4.02 11.66
C ALA A 45 -12.27 2.67 11.76
N ARG A 46 -13.23 2.41 10.85
CA ARG A 46 -13.96 1.14 10.78
C ARG A 46 -13.01 -0.02 10.45
N ALA A 47 -12.03 0.20 9.58
CA ALA A 47 -10.99 -0.77 9.25
C ALA A 47 -10.18 -1.14 10.49
N SER A 48 -9.74 -0.15 11.26
CA SER A 48 -9.02 -0.34 12.53
C SER A 48 -9.84 -1.14 13.54
N HIS A 49 -11.10 -0.76 13.78
CA HIS A 49 -11.96 -1.48 14.71
C HIS A 49 -12.17 -2.94 14.30
N TRP A 50 -12.38 -3.20 13.01
CA TRP A 50 -12.51 -4.58 12.53
C TRP A 50 -11.20 -5.36 12.63
N PHE A 51 -10.06 -4.71 12.34
CA PHE A 51 -8.76 -5.34 12.46
C PHE A 51 -8.48 -5.78 13.89
N GLU A 52 -8.64 -4.89 14.87
CA GLU A 52 -8.51 -5.22 16.30
C GLU A 52 -9.44 -6.39 16.67
N ALA A 53 -10.72 -6.32 16.29
CA ALA A 53 -11.66 -7.39 16.62
C ALA A 53 -11.32 -8.77 15.99
N ASN A 54 -10.52 -8.80 14.92
CA ASN A 54 -10.23 -10.03 14.15
C ASN A 54 -8.79 -10.52 14.25
N PHE A 55 -7.86 -9.66 14.69
CA PHE A 55 -6.42 -9.89 14.62
C PHE A 55 -5.66 -9.40 15.87
N ALA A 56 -6.34 -9.01 16.96
CA ALA A 56 -5.74 -8.49 18.22
C ALA A 56 -4.87 -9.49 19.02
N GLY A 57 -3.94 -10.18 18.37
CA GLY A 57 -2.73 -10.68 18.99
C GLY A 57 -1.65 -9.60 18.91
N ASP A 58 -1.27 -9.06 20.07
CA ASP A 58 -0.06 -8.26 20.36
C ASP A 58 0.18 -6.94 19.59
N SER A 59 -0.64 -6.60 18.59
CA SER A 59 -0.40 -5.47 17.68
C SER A 59 -1.17 -4.22 18.10
N GLN A 60 -1.14 -3.87 19.39
CA GLN A 60 -1.95 -2.81 20.03
C GLN A 60 -1.81 -1.38 19.45
N ASN A 61 -1.00 -1.15 18.44
CA ASN A 61 -0.85 0.16 17.80
C ASN A 61 -0.44 0.09 16.31
N ALA A 62 -0.37 -1.10 15.72
CA ALA A 62 0.13 -1.22 14.36
C ALA A 62 -1.01 -0.98 13.36
N ARG A 63 -1.15 0.26 12.86
CA ARG A 63 -1.96 0.59 11.67
C ARG A 63 -1.44 -0.05 10.38
N ILE A 64 -0.44 -0.93 10.50
CA ILE A 64 0.30 -1.54 9.42
C ILE A 64 0.48 -3.01 9.77
N LEU A 65 0.05 -3.90 8.88
CA LEU A 65 0.32 -5.33 8.93
C LEU A 65 1.29 -5.68 7.81
N GLU A 66 2.42 -6.29 8.15
CA GLU A 66 3.34 -6.88 7.18
C GLU A 66 3.11 -8.39 7.07
N THR A 67 3.06 -8.89 5.84
CA THR A 67 2.72 -10.28 5.56
C THR A 67 3.26 -10.73 4.21
N ASN A 68 3.20 -12.04 3.94
CA ASN A 68 3.53 -12.58 2.64
C ASN A 68 2.32 -12.55 1.68
N LEU A 69 2.51 -12.96 0.42
CA LEU A 69 1.45 -12.96 -0.58
C LEU A 69 0.21 -13.79 -0.14
N ALA A 70 0.43 -14.92 0.52
CA ALA A 70 -0.66 -15.78 0.99
C ALA A 70 -1.48 -15.09 2.09
N GLY A 71 -0.81 -14.45 3.04
CA GLY A 71 -1.45 -13.66 4.10
C GLY A 71 -2.18 -12.44 3.56
N ALA A 72 -1.60 -11.72 2.60
CA ALA A 72 -2.26 -10.60 1.94
C ALA A 72 -3.54 -11.04 1.19
N ASN A 73 -3.48 -12.14 0.45
CA ASN A 73 -4.65 -12.69 -0.24
C ASN A 73 -5.73 -13.20 0.72
N ALA A 74 -5.34 -13.80 1.86
CA ALA A 74 -6.27 -14.21 2.90
C ALA A 74 -6.95 -12.99 3.54
N PHE A 75 -6.17 -11.94 3.83
CA PHE A 75 -6.65 -10.69 4.39
C PHE A 75 -7.67 -10.01 3.47
N ILE A 76 -7.32 -9.79 2.19
CA ILE A 76 -8.19 -9.14 1.20
C ILE A 76 -9.52 -9.89 1.07
N ARG A 77 -9.47 -11.23 0.98
CA ARG A 77 -10.68 -12.05 0.90
C ARG A 77 -11.57 -11.86 2.12
N LYS A 78 -11.00 -11.90 3.33
CA LYS A 78 -11.76 -11.68 4.57
C LYS A 78 -12.35 -10.27 4.60
N ALA A 79 -11.56 -9.24 4.33
CA ALA A 79 -11.99 -7.84 4.31
C ALA A 79 -13.18 -7.63 3.35
N ARG A 80 -13.13 -8.18 2.13
CA ARG A 80 -14.22 -8.09 1.15
C ARG A 80 -15.50 -8.78 1.62
N THR A 81 -15.40 -9.94 2.27
CA THR A 81 -16.59 -10.62 2.85
C THR A 81 -17.29 -9.75 3.89
N HIS A 82 -16.56 -8.85 4.57
CA HIS A 82 -17.12 -7.90 5.53
C HIS A 82 -17.48 -6.52 4.93
N GLY A 83 -17.37 -6.37 3.59
CA GLY A 83 -17.75 -5.16 2.87
C GLY A 83 -16.75 -4.01 2.99
N PHE A 84 -15.47 -4.30 3.28
CA PHE A 84 -14.42 -3.30 3.29
C PHE A 84 -13.81 -3.10 1.90
N ARG A 85 -13.45 -1.86 1.59
CA ARG A 85 -12.83 -1.49 0.31
C ARG A 85 -11.31 -1.59 0.39
N THR A 86 -10.71 -2.15 -0.65
CA THR A 86 -9.27 -2.40 -0.70
C THR A 86 -8.63 -1.66 -1.88
N GLU A 87 -7.70 -0.76 -1.59
CA GLU A 87 -6.82 -0.18 -2.60
C GLU A 87 -5.57 -1.06 -2.72
N TYR A 88 -5.18 -1.36 -3.96
CA TYR A 88 -3.95 -2.06 -4.28
C TYR A 88 -2.92 -1.10 -4.89
N ILE A 89 -1.71 -1.07 -4.32
CA ILE A 89 -0.56 -0.32 -4.81
C ILE A 89 0.46 -1.32 -5.35
N GLY A 90 0.52 -1.42 -6.68
CA GLY A 90 1.58 -2.14 -7.38
C GLY A 90 2.77 -1.24 -7.67
N PRO A 91 3.93 -1.84 -8.06
CA PRO A 91 5.14 -1.08 -8.40
C PRO A 91 4.99 -0.17 -9.63
N LEU A 92 3.93 -0.36 -10.42
CA LEU A 92 3.71 0.36 -11.69
C LEU A 92 2.33 1.04 -11.77
N ALA A 93 1.39 0.73 -10.87
CA ALA A 93 0.02 1.23 -10.94
C ALA A 93 -0.75 1.07 -9.62
N ARG A 94 -1.75 1.95 -9.41
CA ARG A 94 -2.79 1.83 -8.38
C ARG A 94 -4.03 1.17 -8.96
N SER A 95 -4.69 0.30 -8.22
CA SER A 95 -5.93 -0.35 -8.63
C SER A 95 -6.93 -0.38 -7.47
N TYR A 96 -8.20 -0.09 -7.74
CA TYR A 96 -9.28 -0.04 -6.76
C TYR A 96 -10.18 -1.27 -6.92
N PHE A 97 -10.41 -2.01 -5.83
CA PHE A 97 -11.23 -3.23 -5.83
C PHE A 97 -12.09 -3.39 -4.57
#